data_AF-A0A518IMM0-F1
#
_entry.id   AF-A0A518IMM0-F1
#
_cell.length_a   1.000
_cell.length_b   1.000
_cell.length_c   1.000
_cell.angle_alpha   90.00
_cell.angle_beta   90.00
_cell.angle_gamma   90.00
#
_symmetry.space_group_name_H-M   'P 1'
#
loop_
_entity.id
_entity.type
_entity.pdbx_description
1 polymer ?
#
loop_
_entity_poly.entity_id
_entity_poly.type
_entity_poly.pdbx_seq_one_letter_code
_entity_poly.pdbx_strand_id
1 'polypeptide(L)'
;MHWRCITTTIPIQSLPPVGYDFFGVNLDTHSWVARILPFIEQGPLYETVDFNIRVNGSAAQQAYRETELSVMSCPSEATALGESNSSPTWSHRRGSYAVNMGNTNYRQDHANGWDGVWTYSNGGAPFKVGTEKRFRDVTDGTSTTLLMAEVPINTNETGWRGMYGVTRYTSGAGFTAYLSPNSTGSVDGGRLCWGADDFRPRSIPCHAGGNWWSATFPSMSLHPGGVMTALVDGSVRFVGETIDLNIWREVATSQGGEPASL
;
A
#
# COMPACT_ATOMS: atom_id res chain seq x y z
N MET A 1 -22.73 22.95 13.22
CA MET A 1 -23.11 21.70 13.92
C MET A 1 -23.39 20.63 12.89
N HIS A 2 -22.39 19.82 12.52
CA HIS A 2 -22.57 18.49 11.91
C HIS A 2 -21.24 17.75 12.06
N TRP A 3 -20.97 17.33 13.30
CA TRP A 3 -19.88 16.43 13.64
C TRP A 3 -20.38 15.00 13.42
N ARG A 4 -19.99 14.37 12.31
CA ARG A 4 -20.07 12.91 12.20
C ARG A 4 -18.74 12.34 12.67
N CYS A 5 -18.74 11.98 13.95
CA CYS A 5 -17.75 11.14 14.60
C CYS A 5 -17.57 9.85 13.78
N ILE A 6 -16.38 9.65 13.20
CA ILE A 6 -15.96 8.37 12.60
C ILE A 6 -15.50 7.49 13.77
N THR A 7 -16.44 7.05 14.58
CA THR A 7 -16.30 5.98 15.55
C THR A 7 -17.30 4.91 15.18
N THR A 8 -17.05 4.22 14.08
CA THR A 8 -17.72 2.97 13.77
C THR A 8 -16.65 1.92 13.61
N THR A 9 -16.57 1.06 14.62
CA THR A 9 -16.18 -0.34 14.48
C THR A 9 -16.56 -0.80 13.08
N ILE A 10 -15.56 -1.05 12.22
CA ILE A 10 -15.79 -1.55 10.87
C ILE A 10 -16.58 -2.85 11.05
N PRO A 11 -17.85 -2.93 10.62
CA PRO A 11 -18.52 -4.22 10.59
C PRO A 11 -17.67 -5.10 9.67
N ILE A 12 -17.48 -6.36 10.02
CA ILE A 12 -16.69 -7.37 9.29
C ILE A 12 -17.22 -7.67 7.86
N GLN A 13 -18.03 -6.78 7.30
CA GLN A 13 -18.68 -6.83 5.99
C GLN A 13 -18.04 -5.86 4.96
N SER A 14 -17.02 -5.10 5.37
CA SER A 14 -16.37 -4.09 4.53
C SER A 14 -14.86 -4.01 4.73
N LEU A 15 -14.16 -3.76 3.63
CA LEU A 15 -12.78 -3.33 3.59
C LEU A 15 -12.69 -1.82 3.88
N PRO A 16 -11.82 -1.38 4.79
CA PRO A 16 -11.61 0.06 5.01
C PRO A 16 -11.04 0.71 3.75
N PRO A 17 -11.15 2.04 3.61
CA PRO A 17 -10.34 2.75 2.63
C PRO A 17 -8.85 2.54 2.92
N VAL A 18 -8.01 2.60 1.89
CA VAL A 18 -6.54 2.66 2.06
C VAL A 18 -6.13 3.83 2.95
N GLY A 19 -6.95 4.90 2.95
CA GLY A 19 -6.87 6.07 3.81
C GLY A 19 -7.59 7.25 3.17
N TYR A 20 -7.24 8.51 3.48
CA TYR A 20 -8.02 9.69 3.07
C TYR A 20 -7.15 10.84 2.55
N ASP A 21 -7.78 11.90 2.02
CA ASP A 21 -7.12 13.12 1.56
C ASP A 21 -7.76 14.39 2.17
N PHE A 22 -7.86 14.45 3.49
CA PHE A 22 -8.59 15.53 4.17
C PHE A 22 -7.77 16.79 4.45
N PHE A 23 -6.45 16.72 4.33
CA PHE A 23 -5.57 17.81 4.77
C PHE A 23 -4.86 18.56 3.63
N GLY A 24 -5.17 18.22 2.37
CA GLY A 24 -4.55 18.84 1.19
C GLY A 24 -3.03 18.66 1.13
N VAL A 25 -2.51 17.64 1.81
CA VAL A 25 -1.08 17.33 1.90
C VAL A 25 -0.82 15.91 1.47
N ASN A 26 -1.03 15.65 0.18
CA ASN A 26 -0.33 14.56 -0.48
C ASN A 26 -0.54 13.18 0.20
N LEU A 27 -1.76 12.92 0.70
CA LEU A 27 -2.12 11.65 1.35
C LEU A 27 -1.35 11.34 2.65
N ASP A 28 -0.86 12.37 3.37
CA ASP A 28 -0.31 12.30 4.73
C ASP A 28 -1.42 12.16 5.79
N THR A 29 -2.24 11.11 5.63
CA THR A 29 -3.30 10.72 6.56
C THR A 29 -3.17 9.24 6.93
N HIS A 30 -3.81 8.88 8.04
CA HIS A 30 -3.83 7.52 8.58
C HIS A 30 -4.32 6.51 7.54
N SER A 31 -3.48 5.51 7.29
CA SER A 31 -3.81 4.43 6.37
C SER A 31 -4.80 3.41 6.96
N TRP A 32 -5.13 2.39 6.18
CA TRP A 32 -5.83 1.19 6.62
C TRP A 32 -5.19 0.52 7.85
N VAL A 33 -3.87 0.64 8.05
CA VAL A 33 -3.16 0.04 9.20
C VAL A 33 -3.71 0.58 10.52
N ALA A 34 -3.93 1.90 10.63
CA ALA A 34 -4.50 2.51 11.83
C ALA A 34 -5.89 1.94 12.14
N ARG A 35 -6.65 1.56 11.12
CA ARG A 35 -8.05 1.12 11.23
C ARG A 35 -8.16 -0.34 11.66
N ILE A 36 -7.15 -1.15 11.36
CA ILE A 36 -7.15 -2.57 11.71
C ILE A 36 -6.52 -2.87 13.06
N LEU A 37 -5.81 -1.91 13.69
CA LEU A 37 -5.13 -2.11 14.98
C LEU A 37 -5.99 -2.83 16.05
N PRO A 38 -7.28 -2.49 16.25
CA PRO A 38 -8.12 -3.19 17.23
C PRO A 38 -8.34 -4.68 16.93
N PHE A 39 -8.20 -5.08 15.67
CA PHE A 39 -8.43 -6.45 15.19
C PHE A 39 -7.15 -7.30 15.14
N ILE A 40 -5.99 -6.70 15.40
CA ILE A 40 -4.68 -7.36 15.43
C ILE A 40 -4.00 -7.21 16.80
N GLU A 41 -4.81 -7.17 17.86
CA GLU A 41 -4.35 -7.07 19.26
C GLU A 41 -3.52 -5.81 19.57
N GLN A 42 -3.71 -4.72 18.80
CA GLN A 42 -3.04 -3.43 18.97
C GLN A 42 -4.01 -2.35 19.50
N GLY A 43 -4.96 -2.74 20.35
CA GLY A 43 -5.92 -1.83 20.99
C GLY A 43 -5.28 -0.64 21.72
N PRO A 44 -4.26 -0.84 22.58
CA PRO A 44 -3.58 0.27 23.25
C PRO A 44 -2.93 1.26 22.29
N LEU A 45 -2.38 0.79 21.16
CA LEU A 45 -1.82 1.67 20.13
C LEU A 45 -2.94 2.45 19.42
N TYR A 46 -4.06 1.81 19.11
CA TYR A 46 -5.22 2.45 18.48
C TYR A 46 -5.74 3.64 19.30
N GLU A 47 -5.79 3.50 20.63
CA GLU A 47 -6.24 4.57 21.53
C GLU A 47 -5.35 5.82 21.50
N THR A 48 -4.11 5.70 21.00
CA THR A 48 -3.19 6.84 20.82
C THR A 48 -3.45 7.63 19.53
N VAL A 49 -4.20 7.08 18.57
CA VAL A 49 -4.36 7.65 17.23
C VAL A 49 -5.41 8.77 17.23
N ASP A 50 -4.99 10.00 16.91
CA ASP A 50 -5.90 11.12 16.65
C ASP A 50 -6.20 11.28 15.15
N PHE A 51 -7.32 10.71 14.69
CA PHE A 51 -7.73 10.79 13.30
C PHE A 51 -8.07 12.21 12.79
N ASN A 52 -8.11 13.23 13.67
CA ASN A 52 -8.40 14.62 13.29
C ASN A 52 -7.16 15.43 12.90
N ILE A 53 -5.97 14.86 13.06
CA ILE A 53 -4.70 15.49 12.67
C ILE A 53 -3.97 14.63 11.63
N ARG A 54 -2.99 15.25 10.96
CA ARG A 54 -2.07 14.57 10.06
C ARG A 54 -1.23 13.55 10.82
N VAL A 55 -0.75 12.54 10.12
CA VAL A 55 0.14 11.56 10.74
C VAL A 55 1.48 12.22 11.07
N ASN A 56 2.01 13.07 10.21
CA ASN A 56 3.24 13.83 10.47
C ASN A 56 3.00 15.24 11.03
N GLY A 57 4.08 15.83 11.56
CA GLY A 57 4.13 17.22 12.03
C GLY A 57 3.59 17.44 13.45
N SER A 58 3.19 16.37 14.14
CA SER A 58 2.73 16.42 15.53
C SER A 58 3.35 15.30 16.37
N ALA A 59 3.79 15.65 17.58
CA ALA A 59 4.26 14.69 18.58
C ALA A 59 3.12 13.78 19.09
N ALA A 60 1.86 14.21 18.97
CA ALA A 60 0.70 13.42 19.38
C ALA A 60 0.59 12.09 18.63
N GLN A 61 1.15 12.00 17.42
CA GLN A 61 1.13 10.79 16.59
C GLN A 61 2.41 9.96 16.67
N GLN A 62 3.35 10.32 17.54
CA GLN A 62 4.65 9.65 17.60
C GLN A 62 4.53 8.16 17.94
N ALA A 63 3.68 7.80 18.90
CA ALA A 63 3.42 6.41 19.25
C ALA A 63 2.95 5.60 18.03
N TYR A 64 1.92 6.08 17.33
CA TYR A 64 1.40 5.43 16.13
C TYR A 64 2.46 5.27 15.02
N ARG A 65 3.30 6.29 14.81
CA ARG A 65 4.34 6.25 13.78
C ARG A 65 5.47 5.30 14.13
N GLU A 66 5.96 5.32 15.36
CA GLU A 66 7.24 4.69 15.73
C GLU A 66 7.09 3.28 16.33
N THR A 67 5.90 2.89 16.79
CA THR A 67 5.66 1.53 17.28
C THR A 67 5.80 0.51 16.15
N GLU A 68 6.73 -0.41 16.32
CA GLU A 68 6.89 -1.55 15.44
C GLU A 68 5.69 -2.49 15.54
N LEU A 69 5.18 -2.91 14.37
CA LEU A 69 4.11 -3.88 14.26
C LEU A 69 4.69 -5.14 13.61
N SER A 70 5.05 -6.14 14.42
CA SER A 70 5.66 -7.37 13.92
C SER A 70 4.80 -8.11 12.90
N VAL A 71 3.47 -8.05 13.03
CA VAL A 71 2.51 -8.61 12.06
C VAL A 71 2.57 -7.93 10.68
N MET A 72 3.12 -6.71 10.62
CA MET A 72 3.30 -5.95 9.38
C MET A 72 4.69 -6.13 8.77
N SER A 73 5.54 -7.00 9.33
CA SER A 73 6.91 -7.22 8.89
C SER A 73 7.07 -8.61 8.28
N CYS A 74 7.64 -8.67 7.07
CA CYS A 74 8.01 -9.96 6.49
C CYS A 74 9.22 -10.52 7.25
N PRO A 75 9.25 -11.80 7.66
CA PRO A 75 10.40 -12.39 8.37
C PRO A 75 11.73 -12.34 7.60
N SER A 76 11.68 -12.14 6.28
CA SER A 76 12.87 -11.98 5.43
C SER A 76 13.40 -10.54 5.38
N GLU A 77 12.68 -9.58 5.96
CA GLU A 77 13.01 -8.16 5.98
C GLU A 77 13.10 -7.63 7.42
N ALA A 78 13.91 -6.60 7.65
CA ALA A 78 14.08 -6.00 8.96
C ALA A 78 13.34 -4.67 9.06
N THR A 79 12.42 -4.51 10.00
CA THR A 79 11.68 -3.26 10.19
C THR A 79 12.62 -2.08 10.42
N ALA A 80 12.60 -1.11 9.51
CA ALA A 80 13.42 0.10 9.58
C ALA A 80 12.58 1.31 10.03
N LEU A 81 13.24 2.27 10.70
CA LEU A 81 12.69 3.62 10.82
C LEU A 81 12.84 4.32 9.47
N GLY A 82 11.74 4.67 8.82
CA GLY A 82 11.72 5.70 7.80
C GLY A 82 12.01 7.06 8.41
N GLU A 83 13.03 7.74 7.87
CA GLU A 83 13.35 9.14 8.13
C GLU A 83 13.83 9.44 9.56
N SER A 84 14.61 8.53 10.16
CA SER A 84 15.05 8.58 11.56
C SER A 84 15.80 9.87 11.97
N ASN A 85 16.40 10.59 11.02
CA ASN A 85 17.13 11.84 11.26
C ASN A 85 16.34 13.12 10.95
N SER A 86 15.07 13.01 10.57
CA SER A 86 14.26 14.16 10.12
C SER A 86 13.72 14.99 11.29
N SER A 87 13.09 14.36 12.27
CA SER A 87 12.61 14.90 13.55
C SER A 87 11.68 13.86 14.19
N PRO A 88 11.52 13.81 15.52
CA PRO A 88 10.53 12.93 16.17
C PRO A 88 9.10 13.10 15.63
N THR A 89 8.79 14.23 14.99
CA THR A 89 7.48 14.52 14.39
C THR A 89 7.30 13.98 12.96
N TRP A 90 8.33 13.37 12.38
CA TRP A 90 8.39 12.85 11.01
C TRP A 90 8.93 11.42 10.92
N SER A 91 9.67 10.96 11.94
CA SER A 91 10.10 9.56 12.07
C SER A 91 8.91 8.60 12.12
N HIS A 92 9.04 7.45 11.42
CA HIS A 92 7.99 6.43 11.34
C HIS A 92 8.56 5.05 11.01
N ARG A 93 7.88 3.97 11.38
CA ARG A 93 8.21 2.60 10.96
C ARG A 93 7.59 2.29 9.59
N ARG A 94 8.30 1.51 8.80
CA ARG A 94 7.81 0.90 7.55
C ARG A 94 7.15 -0.45 7.82
N GLY A 95 6.44 -0.98 6.83
CA GLY A 95 5.86 -2.32 6.84
C GLY A 95 5.98 -2.98 5.47
N SER A 96 6.10 -4.31 5.48
CA SER A 96 6.33 -5.13 4.30
C SER A 96 5.05 -5.58 3.59
N TYR A 97 3.88 -5.10 4.00
CA TYR A 97 2.60 -5.48 3.39
C TYR A 97 1.75 -4.28 3.05
N ALA A 98 1.26 -4.21 1.81
CA ALA A 98 0.41 -3.13 1.32
C ALA A 98 -0.84 -3.67 0.63
N VAL A 99 -1.91 -2.88 0.67
CA VAL A 99 -3.20 -3.29 0.08
C VAL A 99 -3.26 -3.04 -1.42
N ASN A 100 -4.07 -3.84 -2.11
CA ASN A 100 -4.23 -3.77 -3.55
C ASN A 100 -5.01 -2.51 -3.99
N MET A 101 -4.31 -1.63 -4.71
CA MET A 101 -4.86 -0.39 -5.30
C MET A 101 -5.32 -0.56 -6.75
N GLY A 102 -5.29 -1.78 -7.28
CA GLY A 102 -5.76 -2.12 -8.63
C GLY A 102 -4.63 -2.29 -9.64
N ASN A 103 -5.02 -2.42 -10.90
CA ASN A 103 -4.14 -2.76 -12.02
C ASN A 103 -3.36 -1.57 -12.63
N THR A 104 -3.64 -0.33 -12.21
CA THR A 104 -3.12 0.92 -12.81
C THR A 104 -2.20 1.70 -11.85
N ASN A 105 -2.49 2.97 -11.56
CA ASN A 105 -1.79 3.79 -10.58
C ASN A 105 -2.65 4.02 -9.33
N TYR A 106 -2.12 4.75 -8.36
CA TYR A 106 -2.84 5.14 -7.15
C TYR A 106 -4.13 5.96 -7.41
N ARG A 107 -4.18 6.73 -8.50
CA ARG A 107 -5.40 7.44 -8.92
C ARG A 107 -6.48 6.51 -9.44
N GLN A 108 -6.08 5.33 -9.90
CA GLN A 108 -6.93 4.36 -10.55
C GLN A 108 -7.50 4.91 -11.87
N ASP A 109 -6.67 5.63 -12.62
CA ASP A 109 -7.00 6.12 -13.96
C ASP A 109 -6.86 4.99 -15.00
N HIS A 110 -7.52 5.13 -16.15
CA HIS A 110 -7.18 4.30 -17.31
C HIS A 110 -5.75 4.62 -17.74
N ALA A 111 -4.95 3.59 -17.90
CA ALA A 111 -3.61 3.78 -18.41
C ALA A 111 -3.64 3.77 -19.92
N ASN A 112 -3.23 4.88 -20.50
CA ASN A 112 -3.30 5.12 -21.92
C ASN A 112 -1.91 5.55 -22.41
N GLY A 113 -1.14 4.59 -22.93
CA GLY A 113 0.17 4.86 -23.53
C GLY A 113 1.26 5.30 -22.55
N TRP A 114 1.15 4.94 -21.26
CA TRP A 114 2.13 5.33 -20.24
C TRP A 114 3.53 4.75 -20.47
N ASP A 115 3.64 3.60 -21.13
CA ASP A 115 4.88 2.93 -21.53
C ASP A 115 5.10 2.93 -23.05
N GLY A 116 4.25 3.64 -23.81
CA GLY A 116 4.27 3.63 -25.27
C GLY A 116 3.83 2.30 -25.90
N VAL A 117 3.30 1.36 -25.13
CA VAL A 117 2.93 0.03 -25.63
C VAL A 117 1.46 -0.30 -25.36
N TRP A 118 0.97 -0.14 -24.12
CA TRP A 118 -0.31 -0.72 -23.73
C TRP A 118 -1.33 0.31 -23.23
N THR A 119 -2.58 0.09 -23.62
CA THR A 119 -3.75 0.74 -23.03
C THR A 119 -4.53 -0.29 -22.24
N TYR A 120 -4.77 -0.03 -20.96
CA TYR A 120 -5.54 -0.93 -20.10
C TYR A 120 -6.49 -0.11 -19.23
N SER A 121 -7.71 -0.62 -19.07
CA SER A 121 -8.75 0.04 -18.29
C SER A 121 -8.59 -0.28 -16.81
N ASN A 122 -8.91 0.69 -15.96
CA ASN A 122 -9.07 0.42 -14.54
C ASN A 122 -10.31 -0.47 -14.34
N GLY A 123 -10.09 -1.72 -13.89
CA GLY A 123 -11.16 -2.67 -13.53
C GLY A 123 -11.68 -2.50 -12.09
N GLY A 124 -11.40 -1.35 -11.47
CA GLY A 124 -11.68 -1.12 -10.05
C GLY A 124 -10.69 -1.85 -9.15
N ALA A 125 -10.75 -1.55 -7.85
CA ALA A 125 -9.86 -2.13 -6.85
C ALA A 125 -10.60 -2.34 -5.51
N PRO A 126 -10.15 -3.33 -4.71
CA PRO A 126 -10.70 -3.57 -3.37
C PRO A 126 -10.41 -2.42 -2.40
N PHE A 127 -9.36 -1.63 -2.64
CA PHE A 127 -9.06 -0.43 -1.85
C PHE A 127 -8.98 0.82 -2.73
N LYS A 128 -9.47 1.94 -2.19
CA LYS A 128 -9.39 3.25 -2.83
C LYS A 128 -9.34 4.35 -1.77
N VAL A 129 -8.68 5.46 -2.09
CA VAL A 129 -8.61 6.61 -1.19
C VAL A 129 -10.02 7.18 -0.94
N GLY A 130 -10.35 7.42 0.32
CA GLY A 130 -11.61 8.01 0.75
C GLY A 130 -12.85 7.13 0.53
N THR A 131 -12.68 5.88 0.11
CA THR A 131 -13.79 4.99 -0.26
C THR A 131 -13.70 3.66 0.49
N GLU A 132 -14.71 3.37 1.30
CA GLU A 132 -14.93 2.04 1.86
C GLU A 132 -15.52 1.12 0.78
N LYS A 133 -15.10 -0.15 0.77
CA LYS A 133 -15.60 -1.16 -0.17
C LYS A 133 -16.22 -2.31 0.59
N ARG A 134 -17.42 -2.74 0.22
CA ARG A 134 -18.04 -3.93 0.83
C ARG A 134 -17.53 -5.17 0.13
N PHE A 135 -17.52 -6.32 0.81
CA PHE A 135 -17.15 -7.59 0.16
C PHE A 135 -18.02 -7.90 -1.07
N ARG A 136 -19.30 -7.52 -1.03
CA ARG A 136 -20.22 -7.66 -2.17
C ARG A 136 -19.87 -6.79 -3.38
N ASP A 137 -19.03 -5.77 -3.22
CA ASP A 137 -18.60 -4.88 -4.29
C ASP A 137 -17.38 -5.44 -5.04
N VAL A 138 -16.82 -6.57 -4.58
CA VAL A 138 -15.77 -7.35 -5.25
C VAL A 138 -16.45 -8.41 -6.12
N THR A 139 -16.94 -7.98 -7.28
CA THR A 139 -17.77 -8.81 -8.19
C THR A 139 -16.97 -9.83 -8.98
N ASP A 140 -15.65 -9.64 -9.10
CA ASP A 140 -14.75 -10.60 -9.77
C ASP A 140 -14.48 -11.85 -8.92
N GLY A 141 -14.88 -11.81 -7.64
CA GLY A 141 -14.78 -12.92 -6.69
C GLY A 141 -13.77 -12.67 -5.59
N THR A 142 -14.16 -12.93 -4.33
CA THR A 142 -13.26 -12.72 -3.18
C THR A 142 -12.09 -13.69 -3.15
N SER A 143 -12.24 -14.87 -3.76
CA SER A 143 -11.22 -15.92 -3.84
C SER A 143 -10.31 -15.82 -5.08
N THR A 144 -10.48 -14.77 -5.88
CA THR A 144 -9.75 -14.51 -7.12
C THR A 144 -9.13 -13.11 -7.13
N THR A 145 -9.72 -12.16 -6.40
CA THR A 145 -9.16 -10.81 -6.24
C THR A 145 -8.09 -10.74 -5.14
N LEU A 146 -6.94 -10.15 -5.47
CA LEU A 146 -5.86 -9.80 -4.55
C LEU A 146 -6.35 -8.79 -3.50
N LEU A 147 -6.04 -9.04 -2.24
CA LEU A 147 -6.27 -8.11 -1.12
C LEU A 147 -5.00 -7.32 -0.79
N MET A 148 -3.88 -8.03 -0.67
CA MET A 148 -2.64 -7.52 -0.12
C MET A 148 -1.47 -8.31 -0.69
N ALA A 149 -0.32 -7.66 -0.84
CA ALA A 149 0.91 -8.30 -1.26
C ALA A 149 2.09 -7.78 -0.45
N GLU A 150 3.18 -8.55 -0.49
CA GLU A 150 4.46 -8.08 -0.01
C GLU A 150 4.95 -6.87 -0.81
N VAL A 151 5.50 -5.92 -0.07
CA VAL A 151 6.13 -4.72 -0.57
C VAL A 151 7.49 -4.56 0.09
N PRO A 152 8.48 -4.00 -0.61
CA PRO A 152 9.80 -3.86 -0.07
C PRO A 152 9.79 -2.73 0.96
N ILE A 153 10.73 -2.80 1.90
CA ILE A 153 11.03 -1.70 2.81
C ILE A 153 12.39 -1.06 2.47
N ASN A 154 12.46 0.26 2.56
CA ASN A 154 13.73 0.95 2.44
C ASN A 154 14.60 0.63 3.67
N THR A 155 15.78 0.07 3.44
CA THR A 155 16.77 -0.26 4.48
C THR A 155 17.61 0.95 4.90
N ASN A 156 17.53 2.04 4.15
CA ASN A 156 18.08 3.33 4.53
C ASN A 156 17.09 4.10 5.39
N GLU A 157 17.49 4.30 6.64
CA GLU A 157 16.66 4.99 7.62
C GLU A 157 16.69 6.51 7.48
N THR A 158 17.59 7.06 6.67
CA THR A 158 17.87 8.49 6.62
C THR A 158 17.26 9.20 5.43
N GLY A 159 16.78 10.43 5.67
CA GLY A 159 16.23 11.29 4.64
C GLY A 159 14.91 10.80 4.05
N TRP A 160 14.36 11.58 3.12
CA TRP A 160 12.98 11.40 2.65
C TRP A 160 12.86 10.53 1.39
N ARG A 161 13.39 9.30 1.43
CA ARG A 161 13.48 8.44 0.24
C ARG A 161 12.35 7.42 0.17
N GLY A 162 11.55 7.58 -0.89
CA GLY A 162 10.45 6.75 -1.37
C GLY A 162 9.41 6.33 -0.33
N MET A 163 8.15 6.51 -0.70
CA MET A 163 7.01 6.28 0.19
C MET A 163 6.54 4.84 0.20
N TYR A 164 7.08 4.02 -0.68
CA TYR A 164 6.65 2.64 -0.79
C TYR A 164 6.98 1.87 0.51
N GLY A 165 6.05 1.03 0.97
CA GLY A 165 6.19 0.36 2.27
C GLY A 165 6.07 1.29 3.48
N VAL A 166 5.76 2.58 3.30
CA VAL A 166 5.42 3.47 4.42
C VAL A 166 3.94 3.34 4.75
N THR A 167 3.61 2.20 5.35
CA THR A 167 2.24 1.77 5.55
C THR A 167 1.49 2.57 6.60
N ARG A 168 2.12 3.50 7.32
CA ARG A 168 1.46 4.46 8.23
C ARG A 168 0.67 5.53 7.49
N TYR A 169 1.11 5.87 6.27
CA TYR A 169 0.51 6.90 5.45
C TYR A 169 -0.28 6.28 4.32
N THR A 170 -1.36 6.96 3.95
CA THR A 170 -2.18 6.55 2.79
C THR A 170 -1.34 6.45 1.51
N SER A 171 -0.39 7.37 1.30
CA SER A 171 0.49 7.40 0.11
C SER A 171 1.42 6.19 -0.02
N GLY A 172 1.71 5.46 1.05
CA GLY A 172 2.67 4.36 1.08
C GLY A 172 2.09 3.00 1.40
N ALA A 173 0.78 2.95 1.67
CA ALA A 173 0.10 1.79 2.23
C ALA A 173 -0.55 0.88 1.19
N GLY A 174 -0.39 1.17 -0.10
CA GLY A 174 -0.89 0.37 -1.21
C GLY A 174 0.19 -0.07 -2.21
N PHE A 175 -0.10 -1.12 -2.96
CA PHE A 175 0.64 -1.51 -4.16
C PHE A 175 -0.31 -1.53 -5.36
N THR A 176 0.25 -1.49 -6.56
CA THR A 176 -0.46 -1.56 -7.83
C THR A 176 0.07 -2.72 -8.65
N ALA A 177 -0.80 -3.40 -9.37
CA ALA A 177 -0.44 -4.49 -10.27
C ALA A 177 -0.07 -4.01 -11.69
N TYR A 178 0.29 -2.74 -11.86
CA TYR A 178 0.72 -2.23 -13.16
C TYR A 178 1.91 -3.02 -13.71
N LEU A 179 2.86 -3.37 -12.85
CA LEU A 179 3.98 -4.24 -13.17
C LEU A 179 3.87 -5.54 -12.39
N SER A 180 4.53 -6.59 -12.90
CA SER A 180 4.57 -7.91 -12.27
C SER A 180 5.28 -7.87 -10.91
N PRO A 181 5.10 -8.90 -10.07
CA PRO A 181 5.87 -9.04 -8.84
C PRO A 181 7.38 -9.01 -9.09
N ASN A 182 8.13 -8.38 -8.18
CA ASN A 182 9.59 -8.21 -8.28
C ASN A 182 10.08 -7.55 -9.59
N SER A 183 9.21 -6.83 -10.29
CA SER A 183 9.59 -6.16 -11.54
C SER A 183 10.76 -5.19 -11.34
N THR A 184 11.68 -5.21 -12.29
CA THR A 184 12.75 -4.21 -12.46
C THR A 184 12.36 -3.10 -13.45
N GLY A 185 11.07 -3.03 -13.82
CA GLY A 185 10.54 -1.91 -14.59
C GLY A 185 10.63 -0.59 -13.81
N SER A 186 10.68 0.52 -14.53
CA SER A 186 10.65 1.85 -13.92
C SER A 186 9.30 2.10 -13.25
N VAL A 187 9.33 2.55 -12.00
CA VAL A 187 8.15 2.92 -11.21
C VAL A 187 8.09 4.43 -10.99
N ASP A 188 6.91 5.01 -10.81
CA ASP A 188 6.82 6.34 -10.21
C ASP A 188 6.94 6.21 -8.68
N GLY A 189 8.03 6.75 -8.13
CA GLY A 189 8.35 6.71 -6.71
C GLY A 189 7.41 7.55 -5.83
N GLY A 190 6.51 8.33 -6.44
CA GLY A 190 5.60 9.29 -5.82
C GLY A 190 6.29 10.52 -5.23
N ARG A 191 7.55 10.39 -4.81
CA ARG A 191 8.43 11.46 -4.29
C ARG A 191 9.87 11.22 -4.72
N LEU A 192 10.81 11.09 -3.76
CA LEU A 192 12.20 10.83 -4.05
C LEU A 192 12.42 9.35 -4.23
N CYS A 193 13.23 9.01 -5.23
CA CYS A 193 13.68 7.67 -5.46
C CYS A 193 14.48 7.10 -4.28
N TRP A 194 14.38 5.78 -4.14
CA TRP A 194 15.34 5.03 -3.33
C TRP A 194 16.72 5.05 -4.00
N GLY A 195 17.77 5.02 -3.19
CA GLY A 195 19.12 4.79 -3.67
C GLY A 195 19.26 3.39 -4.28
N ALA A 196 20.28 3.21 -5.12
CA ALA A 196 20.52 1.92 -5.78
C ALA A 196 20.73 0.76 -4.80
N ASP A 197 21.19 1.05 -3.58
CA ASP A 197 21.51 0.07 -2.54
C ASP A 197 20.52 0.07 -1.36
N ASP A 198 19.47 0.91 -1.42
CA ASP A 198 18.50 1.10 -0.33
C ASP A 198 17.56 -0.12 -0.16
N PHE A 199 17.51 -1.02 -1.15
CA PHE A 199 16.88 -2.33 -1.08
C PHE A 199 17.85 -3.35 -1.70
N ARG A 200 18.21 -4.43 -1.00
CA ARG A 200 19.12 -5.45 -1.51
C ARG A 200 18.47 -6.83 -1.49
N PRO A 201 18.70 -7.67 -2.51
CA PRO A 201 19.74 -7.54 -3.55
C PRO A 201 19.31 -6.75 -4.80
N ARG A 202 18.09 -6.17 -4.82
CA ARG A 202 17.50 -5.57 -6.01
C ARG A 202 17.34 -4.07 -5.85
N SER A 203 17.82 -3.28 -6.82
CA SER A 203 17.42 -1.88 -6.92
C SER A 203 16.00 -1.79 -7.45
N ILE A 204 15.27 -0.75 -7.04
CA ILE A 204 13.95 -0.42 -7.60
C ILE A 204 14.14 0.75 -8.56
N PRO A 205 14.12 0.51 -9.88
CA PRO A 205 14.24 1.59 -10.85
C PRO A 205 13.04 2.51 -10.71
N CYS A 206 13.28 3.79 -10.51
CA CYS A 206 12.20 4.74 -10.30
C CYS A 206 12.47 6.09 -10.95
N HIS A 207 11.38 6.79 -11.19
CA HIS A 207 11.36 8.21 -11.51
C HIS A 207 10.74 8.99 -10.36
N ALA A 208 11.32 10.14 -10.02
CA ALA A 208 10.78 11.03 -9.02
C ALA A 208 9.66 11.90 -9.63
N GLY A 209 8.44 11.37 -9.72
CA GLY A 209 7.31 12.09 -10.29
C GLY A 209 6.78 13.24 -9.42
N GLY A 210 7.00 13.15 -8.10
CA GLY A 210 6.50 14.13 -7.13
C GLY A 210 4.96 14.16 -6.98
N ASN A 211 4.25 13.30 -7.72
CA ASN A 211 2.80 13.17 -7.68
C ASN A 211 2.39 11.76 -7.26
N TRP A 212 1.84 11.67 -6.05
CA TRP A 212 1.39 10.41 -5.46
C TRP A 212 0.29 9.72 -6.24
N TRP A 213 -0.59 10.47 -6.87
CA TRP A 213 -1.70 9.89 -7.62
C TRP A 213 -1.20 9.11 -8.84
N SER A 214 -0.05 9.51 -9.40
CA SER A 214 0.57 8.83 -10.53
C SER A 214 1.48 7.66 -10.12
N ALA A 215 1.69 7.44 -8.81
CA ALA A 215 2.56 6.39 -8.31
C ALA A 215 2.11 4.98 -8.75
N THR A 216 3.09 4.15 -9.12
CA THR A 216 2.89 2.76 -9.54
C THR A 216 3.84 1.86 -8.77
N PHE A 217 3.45 1.40 -7.59
CA PHE A 217 4.32 0.57 -6.75
C PHE A 217 4.08 -0.92 -6.97
N PRO A 218 5.01 -1.71 -7.52
CA PRO A 218 4.83 -3.14 -7.76
C PRO A 218 5.07 -3.94 -6.49
N SER A 219 4.29 -5.00 -6.25
CA SER A 219 4.61 -5.95 -5.18
C SER A 219 6.04 -6.47 -5.31
N MET A 220 6.77 -6.56 -4.21
CA MET A 220 8.17 -7.00 -4.21
C MET A 220 8.52 -7.65 -2.88
N SER A 221 9.37 -8.67 -2.93
CA SER A 221 9.80 -9.46 -1.77
C SER A 221 11.25 -9.92 -1.93
N LEU A 222 11.84 -10.32 -0.81
CA LEU A 222 13.12 -11.02 -0.74
C LEU A 222 12.97 -12.54 -0.87
N HIS A 223 11.75 -13.06 -0.95
CA HIS A 223 11.53 -14.47 -1.27
C HIS A 223 12.03 -14.81 -2.69
N PRO A 224 12.75 -15.94 -2.86
CA PRO A 224 13.25 -16.33 -4.17
C PRO A 224 12.10 -16.52 -5.18
N GLY A 225 12.16 -15.78 -6.29
CA GLY A 225 11.32 -16.01 -7.47
C GLY A 225 9.88 -15.48 -7.40
N GLY A 226 9.49 -14.72 -6.36
CA GLY A 226 8.12 -14.24 -6.26
C GLY A 226 7.82 -13.46 -4.98
N VAL A 227 6.53 -13.35 -4.68
CA VAL A 227 5.99 -12.64 -3.51
C VAL A 227 4.88 -13.44 -2.86
N MET A 228 4.71 -13.27 -1.55
CA MET A 228 3.49 -13.73 -0.88
C MET A 228 2.36 -12.72 -1.07
N THR A 229 1.16 -13.24 -1.32
CA THR A 229 -0.06 -12.44 -1.52
C THR A 229 -1.21 -13.04 -0.73
N ALA A 230 -2.14 -12.19 -0.28
CA ALA A 230 -3.42 -12.59 0.27
C ALA A 230 -4.55 -12.18 -0.68
N LEU A 231 -5.59 -12.99 -0.75
CA LEU A 231 -6.82 -12.72 -1.48
C LEU A 231 -7.90 -12.17 -0.54
N VAL A 232 -8.97 -11.62 -1.09
CA VAL A 232 -10.03 -10.96 -0.30
C VAL A 232 -10.74 -11.94 0.65
N ASP A 233 -10.78 -13.23 0.33
CA ASP A 233 -11.29 -14.29 1.20
C ASP A 233 -10.32 -14.72 2.33
N GLY A 234 -9.12 -14.14 2.39
CA GLY A 234 -8.09 -14.45 3.37
C GLY A 234 -7.18 -15.62 3.01
N SER A 235 -7.39 -16.27 1.86
CA SER A 235 -6.44 -17.27 1.35
C SER A 235 -5.12 -16.62 0.97
N VAL A 236 -4.01 -17.34 1.17
CA VAL A 236 -2.65 -16.85 0.91
C VAL A 236 -2.01 -17.70 -0.18
N ARG A 237 -1.33 -17.04 -1.13
CA ARG A 237 -0.65 -17.69 -2.25
C ARG A 237 0.72 -17.07 -2.49
N PHE A 238 1.67 -17.93 -2.84
CA PHE A 238 2.92 -17.50 -3.44
C PHE A 238 2.70 -17.29 -4.94
N VAL A 239 3.07 -16.11 -5.43
CA VAL A 239 2.94 -15.75 -6.85
C VAL A 239 4.33 -15.49 -7.42
N GLY A 240 4.67 -16.22 -8.48
CA GLY A 240 5.96 -16.11 -9.13
C GLY A 240 6.12 -14.79 -9.89
N GLU A 241 7.35 -14.28 -9.95
CA GLU A 241 7.70 -13.08 -10.74
C GLU A 241 7.56 -13.29 -12.25
N THR A 242 7.45 -14.55 -12.68
CA THR A 242 7.20 -14.98 -14.06
C THR A 242 5.72 -15.14 -14.41
N ILE A 243 4.79 -14.74 -13.52
CA ILE A 243 3.36 -14.73 -13.81
C ILE A 243 3.08 -13.93 -15.09
N ASP A 244 2.11 -14.39 -15.89
CA ASP A 244 1.63 -13.60 -17.02
C ASP A 244 1.08 -12.25 -16.51
N LEU A 245 1.58 -11.16 -17.08
CA LEU A 245 1.27 -9.82 -16.59
C LEU A 245 -0.22 -9.47 -16.74
N ASN A 246 -0.92 -10.04 -17.73
CA ASN A 246 -2.37 -9.82 -17.85
C ASN A 246 -3.10 -10.52 -16.72
N ILE A 247 -2.77 -11.79 -16.43
CA ILE A 247 -3.36 -12.50 -15.29
C ILE A 247 -3.11 -11.73 -13.99
N TRP A 248 -1.89 -11.24 -13.76
CA TRP A 248 -1.56 -10.45 -12.57
C TRP A 248 -2.40 -9.17 -12.44
N ARG A 249 -2.62 -8.47 -13.55
CA ARG A 249 -3.46 -7.28 -13.60
C ARG A 249 -4.94 -7.61 -13.37
N GLU A 250 -5.43 -8.69 -13.96
CA GLU A 250 -6.81 -9.16 -13.83
C GLU A 250 -7.11 -9.61 -12.40
N VAL A 251 -6.23 -10.36 -11.74
CA VAL A 251 -6.48 -10.73 -10.32
C VAL A 251 -6.37 -9.53 -9.37
N ALA A 252 -5.86 -8.38 -9.82
CA ALA A 252 -5.83 -7.16 -9.04
C ALA A 252 -7.11 -6.32 -9.18
N THR A 253 -7.97 -6.60 -10.15
CA THR A 253 -9.25 -5.91 -10.31
C THR A 253 -10.30 -6.48 -9.37
N SER A 254 -11.32 -5.68 -9.09
CA SER A 254 -12.46 -6.12 -8.26
C SER A 254 -13.79 -6.10 -9.03
N GLN A 255 -13.81 -5.44 -10.19
CA GLN A 255 -14.97 -5.19 -11.04
C GLN A 255 -14.59 -5.20 -12.54
N GLY A 256 -13.51 -5.86 -12.93
CA GLY A 256 -13.05 -5.96 -14.32
C GLY A 256 -13.79 -7.05 -15.12
N GLY A 257 -14.38 -8.04 -14.44
CA GLY A 257 -15.17 -9.10 -15.04
C GLY A 257 -14.35 -10.17 -15.78
N GLU A 258 -13.03 -10.20 -15.57
CA GLU A 258 -12.13 -11.14 -16.23
C GLU A 258 -12.13 -12.52 -15.53
N PRO A 259 -12.05 -13.65 -16.27
CA PRO A 259 -12.04 -14.99 -15.70
C PRO A 259 -10.64 -15.42 -15.23
N ALA A 260 -9.98 -14.61 -14.39
CA ALA A 260 -8.61 -14.84 -13.94
C ALA A 260 -8.53 -15.45 -12.53
N SER A 261 -7.53 -16.30 -12.30
CA SER A 261 -7.19 -16.85 -10.99
C SER A 261 -5.70 -17.19 -10.90
N LEU A 262 -5.15 -17.08 -9.70
CA LEU A 262 -3.76 -17.45 -9.37
C LEU A 262 -3.50 -18.97 -9.35
#